data_AF-A0A7S2Q8U4-F1
#
_entry.id   AF-A0A7S2Q8U4-F1
#
_cell.length_a   1.000
_cell.length_b   1.000
_cell.length_c   1.000
_cell.angle_alpha   90.00
_cell.angle_beta   90.00
_cell.angle_gamma   90.00
#
_symmetry.space_group_name_H-M   'P 1'
#
loop_
_entity.id
_entity.type
_entity.pdbx_description
1 polymer ?
#
loop_
_entity_poly.entity_id
_entity_poly.type
_entity_poly.pdbx_seq_one_letter_code
_entity_poly.pdbx_strand_id
1 'polypeptide(L)'
;VGAVRQALQDADNPLCGGLPPDLARRADSAGVTRMAFVLLEDARAAESLLDPRAAELQGAALYVCSDRPLLPGGAGARPGPAGCEDAHGALTAMFRYCDCPQLLSDGVLHFFDFTRSFVIKSDSTARCRRFDMDKLRDNFPDAHTPFGIAELRSEFPVVFRL
;
A
#
# COMPACT_ATOMS: atom_id res chain seq x y z
N VAL A 1 1.74 11.56 -18.01
CA VAL A 1 1.00 10.49 -18.74
C VAL A 1 1.93 9.70 -19.67
N GLY A 2 2.99 9.10 -19.13
CA GLY A 2 3.99 8.38 -19.95
C GLY A 2 4.78 7.31 -19.19
N ALA A 3 4.97 7.48 -17.87
CA ALA A 3 5.74 6.55 -17.05
C ALA A 3 5.00 5.27 -16.63
N VAL A 4 3.66 5.28 -16.59
CA VAL A 4 2.85 4.17 -16.04
C VAL A 4 2.84 2.93 -16.94
N ARG A 5 3.15 3.06 -18.24
CA ARG A 5 3.08 1.95 -19.20
C ARG A 5 4.32 1.05 -19.27
N GLN A 6 5.48 1.51 -18.80
CA GLN A 6 6.75 0.84 -19.10
C GLN A 6 7.14 -0.28 -18.12
N ALA A 7 6.49 -0.40 -16.96
CA ALA A 7 6.84 -1.42 -15.97
C ALA A 7 6.06 -2.75 -16.13
N LEU A 8 5.19 -2.85 -17.13
CA LEU A 8 4.27 -3.98 -17.29
C LEU A 8 4.88 -5.20 -18.01
N GLN A 9 6.10 -5.13 -18.59
CA GLN A 9 6.58 -6.21 -19.47
C GLN A 9 8.09 -6.55 -19.43
N ASP A 10 8.95 -5.78 -18.76
CA ASP A 10 10.39 -6.03 -18.85
C ASP A 10 10.91 -6.82 -17.65
N ALA A 11 11.06 -8.13 -17.85
CA ALA A 11 11.71 -9.06 -16.92
C ALA A 11 13.22 -8.77 -16.70
N ASP A 12 13.81 -7.82 -17.45
CA ASP A 12 15.25 -7.53 -17.46
C ASP A 12 15.63 -6.11 -16.94
N ASN A 13 14.76 -5.41 -16.22
CA ASN A 13 15.14 -4.18 -15.51
C ASN A 13 16.10 -4.53 -14.34
N PRO A 14 17.19 -3.82 -14.05
CA PRO A 14 18.05 -4.09 -12.88
C PRO A 14 17.38 -3.89 -11.50
N LEU A 15 16.13 -3.41 -11.44
CA LEU A 15 15.24 -3.57 -10.28
C LEU A 15 14.57 -4.96 -10.22
N CYS A 16 14.76 -5.83 -11.23
CA CYS A 16 14.41 -7.25 -11.29
C CYS A 16 15.35 -8.12 -10.43
N GLY A 17 15.66 -7.67 -9.22
CA GLY A 17 15.61 -8.63 -8.13
C GLY A 17 14.13 -8.99 -8.01
N GLY A 18 13.70 -10.05 -8.70
CA GLY A 18 12.28 -10.33 -8.96
C GLY A 18 11.37 -10.14 -7.75
N LEU A 19 10.09 -9.88 -8.03
CA LEU A 19 9.00 -9.81 -7.05
C LEU A 19 9.33 -10.67 -5.83
N PRO A 20 9.45 -10.10 -4.60
CA PRO A 20 9.88 -10.86 -3.44
C PRO A 20 9.21 -12.24 -3.44
N PRO A 21 9.95 -13.35 -3.30
CA PRO A 21 9.41 -14.69 -3.57
C PRO A 21 8.11 -15.01 -2.82
N ASP A 22 7.94 -14.42 -1.64
CA ASP A 22 6.70 -14.50 -0.87
C ASP A 22 5.51 -13.80 -1.53
N LEU A 23 5.72 -12.63 -2.14
CA LEU A 23 4.71 -11.87 -2.85
C LEU A 23 4.36 -12.54 -4.20
N ALA A 24 5.33 -13.12 -4.90
CA ALA A 24 5.09 -13.92 -6.10
C ALA A 24 4.22 -15.15 -5.81
N ARG A 25 4.61 -15.93 -4.80
CA ARG A 25 3.83 -17.09 -4.34
C ARG A 25 2.41 -16.72 -3.93
N ARG A 26 2.23 -15.55 -3.31
CA ARG A 26 0.90 -15.02 -2.94
C ARG A 26 0.08 -14.63 -4.15
N ALA A 27 0.68 -13.95 -5.13
CA ALA A 27 0.01 -13.58 -6.37
C ALA A 27 -0.48 -14.84 -7.11
N ASP A 28 0.38 -15.86 -7.23
CA ASP A 28 0.03 -17.15 -7.83
C ASP A 28 -1.11 -17.84 -7.06
N SER A 29 -1.01 -17.87 -5.72
CA SER A 29 -2.02 -18.51 -4.86
C SER A 29 -3.38 -17.80 -4.90
N ALA A 30 -3.37 -16.48 -5.09
CA ALA A 30 -4.58 -15.66 -5.22
C ALA A 30 -5.16 -15.66 -6.65
N GLY A 31 -4.44 -16.26 -7.61
CA GLY A 31 -4.82 -16.26 -9.03
C GLY A 31 -4.81 -14.87 -9.64
N VAL A 32 -3.85 -14.03 -9.25
CA VAL A 32 -3.60 -12.72 -9.86
C VAL A 32 -3.28 -12.91 -11.32
N THR A 33 -3.98 -12.19 -12.20
CA THR A 33 -3.71 -12.23 -13.65
C THR A 33 -3.04 -10.98 -14.16
N ARG A 34 -3.11 -9.88 -13.39
CA ARG A 34 -2.49 -8.60 -13.72
C ARG A 34 -1.90 -7.98 -12.46
N MET A 35 -0.64 -7.60 -12.57
CA MET A 35 0.10 -6.93 -11.51
C MET A 35 1.01 -5.87 -12.11
N ALA A 36 1.16 -4.75 -11.41
CA ALA A 36 2.03 -3.66 -11.83
C ALA A 36 2.88 -3.16 -10.67
N PHE A 37 4.11 -2.76 -10.99
CA PHE A 37 5.04 -2.12 -10.08
C PHE A 37 5.33 -0.72 -10.59
N VAL A 38 5.05 0.30 -9.78
CA VAL A 38 5.24 1.69 -10.21
C VAL A 38 6.03 2.43 -9.15
N LEU A 39 7.24 2.85 -9.48
CA LEU A 39 8.03 3.74 -8.64
C LEU A 39 7.63 5.19 -8.94
N LEU A 40 7.22 5.93 -7.92
CA LEU A 40 7.00 7.37 -8.00
C LEU A 40 7.98 8.06 -7.06
N GLU A 41 8.85 8.91 -7.61
CA GLU A 41 9.93 9.55 -6.86
C GLU A 41 9.51 10.88 -6.22
N ASP A 42 8.41 11.47 -6.69
CA ASP A 42 7.96 12.78 -6.24
C ASP A 42 7.42 12.72 -4.80
N ALA A 43 7.94 13.59 -3.95
CA ALA A 43 7.35 13.88 -2.65
C ALA A 43 5.98 14.58 -2.81
N ARG A 44 5.08 14.31 -1.87
CA ARG A 44 3.75 14.91 -1.79
C ARG A 44 3.69 15.94 -0.67
N ALA A 45 2.68 16.80 -0.73
CA ALA A 45 2.39 17.75 0.35
C ALA A 45 2.14 17.00 1.67
N ALA A 46 2.42 17.66 2.81
CA ALA A 46 2.39 17.04 4.14
C ALA A 46 1.76 17.98 5.20
N GLU A 47 0.93 18.93 4.77
CA GLU A 47 0.31 19.93 5.64
C GLU A 47 -1.00 19.41 6.25
N SER A 48 -1.75 18.61 5.51
CA SER A 48 -3.07 18.10 5.90
C SER A 48 -3.11 16.57 6.02
N LEU A 49 -2.50 16.08 7.10
CA LEU A 49 -2.32 14.66 7.40
C LEU A 49 -3.12 14.21 8.63
N LEU A 50 -3.30 12.89 8.73
CA LEU A 50 -3.93 12.19 9.86
C LEU A 50 -3.21 12.41 11.20
N ASP A 51 -1.90 12.57 11.12
CA ASP A 51 -0.97 12.78 12.21
C ASP A 51 0.27 13.46 11.61
N PRO A 52 0.88 14.47 12.27
CA PRO A 52 2.09 15.11 11.77
C PRO A 52 3.24 14.12 11.51
N ARG A 53 3.30 13.02 12.26
CA ARG A 53 4.33 11.97 12.07
C ARG A 53 4.20 11.23 10.74
N ALA A 54 3.02 11.26 10.12
CA ALA A 54 2.80 10.67 8.81
C ALA A 54 3.45 11.47 7.66
N ALA A 55 4.07 12.62 7.94
CA ALA A 55 4.80 13.41 6.94
C ALA A 55 5.95 12.61 6.31
N GLU A 56 6.61 11.76 7.10
CA GLU A 56 7.67 10.86 6.60
C GLU A 56 7.16 9.88 5.55
N LEU A 57 5.85 9.59 5.55
CA LEU A 57 5.23 8.71 4.58
C LEU A 57 4.91 9.42 3.26
N GLN A 58 5.13 10.73 3.11
CA GLN A 58 4.77 11.47 1.88
C GLN A 58 5.87 11.49 0.80
N GLY A 59 6.98 10.78 1.02
CA GLY A 59 8.09 10.72 0.06
C GLY A 59 7.85 9.81 -1.16
N ALA A 60 8.95 9.54 -1.86
CA ALA A 60 9.02 8.55 -2.93
C ALA A 60 8.50 7.19 -2.44
N ALA A 61 7.77 6.48 -3.30
CA ALA A 61 7.16 5.21 -2.92
C ALA A 61 7.07 4.22 -4.09
N LEU A 62 7.17 2.94 -3.76
CA LEU A 62 6.89 1.83 -4.66
C LEU A 62 5.43 1.42 -4.52
N TYR A 63 4.70 1.49 -5.63
CA TYR A 63 3.33 1.02 -5.73
C TYR A 63 3.32 -0.41 -6.26
N VAL A 64 2.59 -1.29 -5.57
CA VAL A 64 2.32 -2.66 -6.04
C VAL A 64 0.82 -2.81 -6.25
N CYS A 65 0.41 -2.89 -7.50
CA CYS A 65 -0.99 -2.92 -7.90
C CYS A 65 -1.37 -4.31 -8.40
N SER A 66 -2.56 -4.80 -8.04
CA SER A 66 -3.02 -6.14 -8.37
C SER A 66 -4.51 -6.16 -8.71
N ASP A 67 -4.90 -6.99 -9.66
CA ASP A 67 -6.30 -7.25 -10.01
C ASP A 67 -7.04 -8.07 -8.95
N ARG A 68 -6.31 -8.68 -8.02
CA ARG A 68 -6.86 -9.47 -6.91
C ARG A 68 -6.20 -9.17 -5.55
N PRO A 69 -6.91 -9.45 -4.44
CA PRO A 69 -6.36 -9.36 -3.10
C PRO A 69 -5.16 -10.28 -2.88
N LEU A 70 -4.09 -9.73 -2.31
CA LEU A 70 -2.86 -10.48 -1.98
C LEU A 70 -2.82 -10.93 -0.51
N LEU A 71 -3.65 -10.33 0.34
CA LEU A 71 -3.75 -10.68 1.76
C LEU A 71 -4.82 -11.76 1.99
N PRO A 72 -4.59 -12.66 2.97
CA PRO A 72 -5.61 -13.61 3.40
C PRO A 72 -6.88 -12.87 3.84
N GLY A 73 -8.05 -13.35 3.40
CA GLY A 73 -9.35 -12.76 3.75
C GLY A 73 -10.02 -11.92 2.64
N GLY A 74 -9.32 -11.59 1.55
CA GLY A 74 -9.91 -10.96 0.35
C GLY A 74 -10.03 -9.42 0.41
N ALA A 75 -10.60 -8.84 -0.66
CA ALA A 75 -10.87 -7.40 -0.76
C ALA A 75 -11.94 -7.06 0.28
N GLY A 76 -11.61 -6.20 1.24
CA GLY A 76 -12.50 -5.87 2.34
C GLY A 76 -12.40 -6.79 3.56
N ALA A 77 -11.45 -7.73 3.61
CA ALA A 77 -11.10 -8.36 4.88
C ALA A 77 -10.70 -7.28 5.86
N ARG A 78 -11.59 -7.01 6.82
CA ARG A 78 -11.29 -6.20 7.99
C ARG A 78 -10.21 -6.96 8.74
N PRO A 79 -8.95 -6.54 8.74
CA PRO A 79 -7.99 -7.14 9.62
C PRO A 79 -8.44 -6.67 11.00
N GLY A 80 -9.11 -7.56 11.76
CA GLY A 80 -9.15 -7.43 13.21
C GLY A 80 -7.72 -7.48 13.74
N PRO A 81 -7.51 -7.39 15.06
CA PRO A 81 -6.17 -7.55 15.64
C PRO A 81 -5.43 -8.79 15.09
N ALA A 82 -6.13 -9.92 14.96
CA ALA A 82 -5.60 -11.15 14.36
C ALA A 82 -5.28 -11.01 12.85
N GLY A 83 -6.16 -10.37 12.07
CA GLY A 83 -5.90 -10.16 10.64
C GLY A 83 -4.73 -9.21 10.36
N CYS A 84 -4.39 -8.34 11.32
CA CYS A 84 -3.18 -7.51 11.23
C CYS A 84 -1.92 -8.35 11.41
N GLU A 85 -1.92 -9.31 12.33
CA GLU A 85 -0.79 -10.23 12.53
C GLU A 85 -0.62 -11.17 11.33
N ASP A 86 -1.72 -11.69 10.78
CA ASP A 86 -1.72 -12.47 9.55
C ASP A 86 -1.18 -11.63 8.37
N ALA A 87 -1.56 -10.35 8.32
CA ALA A 87 -1.01 -9.41 7.35
C ALA A 87 0.48 -9.14 7.60
N HIS A 88 0.96 -9.08 8.85
CA HIS A 88 2.39 -8.89 9.14
C HIS A 88 3.24 -9.98 8.51
N GLY A 89 2.86 -11.25 8.71
CA GLY A 89 3.52 -12.39 8.08
C GLY A 89 3.43 -12.35 6.56
N ALA A 90 2.33 -11.82 6.02
CA ALA A 90 2.15 -11.64 4.58
C ALA A 90 2.98 -10.51 3.97
N LEU A 91 3.20 -9.46 4.76
CA LEU A 91 3.86 -8.22 4.35
C LEU A 91 5.32 -8.18 4.80
N THR A 92 5.85 -9.25 5.42
CA THR A 92 7.24 -9.30 5.93
C THR A 92 8.25 -8.91 4.84
N ALA A 93 8.01 -9.31 3.59
CA ALA A 93 8.85 -8.92 2.46
C ALA A 93 8.74 -7.42 2.10
N MET A 94 7.58 -6.80 2.33
CA MET A 94 7.34 -5.37 2.06
C MET A 94 8.01 -4.47 3.10
N PHE A 95 8.17 -4.94 4.34
CA PHE A 95 8.92 -4.22 5.38
C PHE A 95 10.42 -4.05 5.09
N ARG A 96 10.94 -4.69 4.03
CA ARG A 96 12.29 -4.40 3.53
C ARG A 96 12.38 -3.08 2.78
N TYR A 97 11.25 -2.55 2.32
CA TYR A 97 11.18 -1.33 1.51
C TYR A 97 10.62 -0.14 2.29
N CYS A 98 9.80 -0.38 3.31
CA CYS A 98 9.17 0.67 4.10
C CYS A 98 8.80 0.22 5.52
N ASP A 99 8.75 1.16 6.46
CA ASP A 99 8.36 0.89 7.85
C ASP A 99 6.83 0.86 8.07
N CYS A 100 6.08 1.46 7.15
CA CYS A 100 4.61 1.49 7.22
C CYS A 100 3.99 1.23 5.84
N PRO A 101 3.90 -0.06 5.42
CA PRO A 101 3.16 -0.42 4.23
C PRO A 101 1.74 0.10 4.31
N GLN A 102 1.23 0.57 3.18
CA GLN A 102 -0.14 1.04 3.05
C GLN A 102 -0.88 0.21 2.01
N LEU A 103 -2.14 -0.13 2.27
CA LEU A 103 -2.99 -0.90 1.36
C LEU A 103 -4.30 -0.17 1.13
N LEU A 104 -4.55 0.20 -0.11
CA LEU A 104 -5.87 0.59 -0.59
C LEU A 104 -6.58 -0.61 -1.22
N SER A 105 -7.74 -0.96 -0.69
CA SER A 105 -8.65 -1.95 -1.27
C SER A 105 -10.08 -1.57 -0.95
N ASP A 106 -10.98 -1.66 -1.93
CA ASP A 106 -12.43 -1.45 -1.74
C ASP A 106 -12.76 -0.10 -1.04
N GLY A 107 -12.07 0.97 -1.44
CA GLY A 107 -12.27 2.31 -0.85
C GLY A 107 -11.76 2.48 0.58
N VAL A 108 -11.12 1.47 1.17
CA VAL A 108 -10.54 1.51 2.51
C VAL A 108 -9.02 1.52 2.41
N LEU A 109 -8.40 2.52 3.05
CA LEU A 109 -6.95 2.62 3.19
C LEU A 109 -6.52 2.07 4.55
N HIS A 110 -5.60 1.12 4.52
CA HIS A 110 -4.99 0.49 5.68
C HIS A 110 -3.55 0.97 5.82
N PHE A 111 -3.17 1.33 7.05
CA PHE A 111 -1.79 1.62 7.45
C PHE A 111 -1.32 0.51 8.37
N PHE A 112 -0.25 -0.17 7.98
CA PHE A 112 0.40 -1.23 8.76
C PHE A 112 1.52 -0.63 9.62
N ASP A 113 1.13 0.16 10.62
CA ASP A 113 2.02 0.90 11.53
C ASP A 113 2.39 0.08 12.77
N PHE A 114 3.18 -1.00 12.57
CA PHE A 114 3.54 -1.93 13.65
C PHE A 114 4.40 -1.28 14.74
N THR A 115 5.26 -0.33 14.36
CA THR A 115 6.11 0.42 15.29
C THR A 115 5.34 1.51 16.04
N ARG A 116 4.16 1.91 15.52
CA ARG A 116 3.32 3.01 16.02
C ARG A 116 4.01 4.37 15.88
N SER A 117 4.82 4.50 14.84
CA SER A 117 5.62 5.69 14.57
C SER A 117 4.84 6.74 13.80
N PHE A 118 3.76 6.39 13.10
CA PHE A 118 3.18 7.26 12.07
C PHE A 118 1.74 7.69 12.35
N VAL A 119 0.78 6.76 12.36
CA VAL A 119 -0.66 7.07 12.45
C VAL A 119 -1.34 6.44 13.65
N ILE A 120 -0.69 5.49 14.32
CA ILE A 120 -1.16 4.90 15.57
C ILE A 120 -0.48 5.62 16.73
N LYS A 121 -1.23 5.83 17.81
CA LYS A 121 -0.69 6.42 19.04
C LYS A 121 0.19 5.40 19.76
N SER A 122 1.27 5.86 20.40
CA SER A 122 2.25 4.99 21.06
C SER A 122 1.69 4.17 22.23
N ASP A 123 0.61 4.65 22.86
CA ASP A 123 -0.12 3.99 23.95
C ASP A 123 -1.16 2.95 23.46
N SER A 124 -1.43 2.90 22.15
CA SER A 124 -2.36 1.94 21.56
C SER A 124 -1.72 0.56 21.43
N THR A 125 -2.51 -0.49 21.63
CA THR A 125 -2.14 -1.88 21.29
C THR A 125 -2.37 -2.21 19.82
N ALA A 126 -2.97 -1.31 19.05
CA ALA A 126 -3.22 -1.51 17.63
C ALA A 126 -1.92 -1.55 16.83
N ARG A 127 -1.91 -2.35 15.76
CA ARG A 127 -0.81 -2.47 14.79
C ARG A 127 -1.20 -2.09 13.36
N CYS A 128 -2.49 -1.92 13.12
CA CYS A 128 -3.03 -1.41 11.87
C CYS A 128 -4.08 -0.36 12.18
N ARG A 129 -4.18 0.65 11.31
CA ARG A 129 -5.28 1.61 11.31
C ARG A 129 -5.92 1.64 9.93
N ARG A 130 -7.21 1.91 9.88
CA ARG A 130 -7.98 1.97 8.63
C ARG A 130 -8.74 3.28 8.52
N PHE A 131 -8.88 3.75 7.30
CA PHE A 131 -9.58 4.98 6.98
C PHE A 131 -10.39 4.79 5.71
N ASP A 132 -11.56 5.41 5.70
CA ASP A 132 -12.39 5.52 4.51
C ASP A 132 -11.79 6.58 3.58
N MET A 133 -11.60 6.24 2.30
CA MET A 133 -10.94 7.13 1.35
C MET A 133 -11.71 8.41 1.08
N ASP A 134 -13.05 8.35 1.06
CA ASP A 134 -13.86 9.56 0.86
C ASP A 134 -13.72 10.50 2.05
N LYS A 135 -13.70 9.96 3.27
CA LYS A 135 -13.44 10.77 4.48
C LYS A 135 -12.04 11.36 4.50
N LEU A 136 -11.02 10.62 4.01
CA LEU A 136 -9.67 11.16 3.90
C LEU A 136 -9.59 12.30 2.91
N ARG A 137 -10.22 12.18 1.74
CA ARG A 137 -10.26 13.25 0.74
C ARG A 137 -10.75 14.57 1.33
N ASP A 138 -11.80 14.50 2.13
CA ASP A 138 -12.48 15.69 2.61
C ASP A 138 -11.81 16.31 3.85
N ASN A 139 -11.09 15.53 4.66
CA ASN A 139 -10.51 15.99 5.94
C ASN A 139 -8.98 16.03 5.96
N PHE A 140 -8.32 15.22 5.15
CA PHE A 140 -6.87 15.00 5.11
C PHE A 140 -6.38 14.80 3.66
N PRO A 141 -6.58 15.80 2.77
CA PRO A 141 -6.29 15.69 1.34
C PRO A 141 -4.85 15.25 1.03
N ASP A 142 -3.87 15.60 1.86
CA ASP A 142 -2.48 15.20 1.64
C ASP A 142 -2.27 13.71 1.94
N ALA A 143 -3.00 13.14 2.91
CA ALA A 143 -2.99 11.70 3.16
C ALA A 143 -3.72 10.91 2.05
N HIS A 144 -4.69 11.55 1.38
CA HIS A 144 -5.44 10.97 0.26
C HIS A 144 -4.65 11.01 -1.06
N THR A 145 -3.94 12.10 -1.32
CA THR A 145 -3.30 12.41 -2.61
C THR A 145 -2.41 11.29 -3.17
N PRO A 146 -1.56 10.60 -2.39
CA PRO A 146 -0.75 9.48 -2.88
C PRO A 146 -1.56 8.36 -3.54
N PHE A 147 -2.83 8.23 -3.21
CA PHE A 147 -3.73 7.22 -3.74
C PHE A 147 -4.69 7.77 -4.80
N GLY A 148 -4.63 9.06 -5.12
CA GLY A 148 -5.51 9.72 -6.09
C GLY A 148 -5.18 9.45 -7.58
N ILE A 149 -4.28 8.51 -7.88
CA ILE A 149 -3.82 8.23 -9.25
C ILE A 149 -4.92 7.48 -10.01
N ALA A 150 -5.63 8.20 -10.88
CA ALA A 150 -6.83 7.71 -11.55
C ALA A 150 -6.58 6.45 -12.38
N GLU A 151 -5.43 6.36 -13.06
CA GLU A 151 -5.05 5.23 -13.90
C GLU A 151 -4.83 3.96 -13.07
N LEU A 152 -4.17 4.07 -11.90
CA LEU A 152 -3.97 2.91 -11.03
C LEU A 152 -5.30 2.47 -10.41
N ARG A 153 -6.14 3.43 -10.00
CA ARG A 153 -7.43 3.13 -9.35
C ARG A 153 -8.48 2.55 -10.29
N SER A 154 -8.46 2.91 -11.57
CA SER A 154 -9.43 2.38 -12.55
C SER A 154 -9.06 0.98 -13.00
N GLU A 155 -7.77 0.63 -12.99
CA GLU A 155 -7.27 -0.66 -13.45
C GLU A 155 -7.10 -1.68 -12.33
N PHE A 156 -6.75 -1.25 -11.12
CA PHE A 156 -6.39 -2.14 -10.02
C PHE A 156 -7.25 -1.88 -8.77
N PRO A 157 -8.07 -2.86 -8.34
CA PRO A 157 -8.85 -2.77 -7.10
C PRO A 157 -7.99 -2.84 -5.84
N VAL A 158 -6.71 -3.26 -5.97
CA VAL A 158 -5.78 -3.43 -4.86
C VAL A 158 -4.49 -2.68 -5.16
N VAL A 159 -4.12 -1.76 -4.29
CA VAL A 159 -2.92 -0.94 -4.42
C VAL A 159 -2.18 -0.90 -3.10
N PHE A 160 -0.98 -1.46 -3.07
CA PHE A 160 -0.02 -1.19 -2.01
C PHE A 160 0.81 0.04 -2.35
N ARG A 161 1.19 0.79 -1.32
CA ARG A 161 2.20 1.84 -1.38
C ARG A 161 3.22 1.56 -0.27
N LEU A 162 4.48 1.43 -0.68
CA LEU A 162 5.63 1.13 0.16
C LEU A 162 6.53 2.35 0.20
#